data_AF-A0A842TBG0-F1
#
_entry.id   AF-A0A842TBG0-F1
#
_cell.length_a   1.000
_cell.length_b   1.000
_cell.length_c   1.000
_cell.angle_alpha   90.00
_cell.angle_beta   90.00
_cell.angle_gamma   90.00
#
_symmetry.space_group_name_H-M   'P 1'
#
loop_
_entity.id
_entity.type
_entity.pdbx_description
1 polymer ?
#
loop_
_entity_poly.entity_id
_entity_poly.type
_entity_poly.pdbx_seq_one_letter_code
_entity_poly.pdbx_strand_id
1 'polypeptide(L)' 'MLTLDEYHLCLDCEKEFKNELNLAICPECLEKARHKFQHGILSEYETVNMYLRDQIVK' A
#
# COMPACT_ATOMS: atom_id res chain seq x y z
N MET A 1 27.15 -6.07 -7.60
CA MET A 1 26.40 -4.82 -7.35
C MET A 1 25.62 -5.01 -6.07
N LEU A 2 25.95 -4.27 -5.01
CA LEU A 2 25.16 -4.27 -3.78
C LEU A 2 23.92 -3.42 -4.08
N THR A 3 22.77 -4.05 -4.25
CA THR A 3 21.49 -3.33 -4.26
C THR A 3 21.29 -2.82 -2.85
N LEU A 4 21.47 -1.50 -2.62
CA LEU A 4 20.93 -0.90 -1.41
C LEU A 4 19.43 -1.14 -1.47
N ASP A 5 18.92 -1.97 -0.57
CA ASP A 5 17.49 -2.07 -0.36
C ASP A 5 16.99 -0.66 0.00
N GLU A 6 16.23 -0.02 -0.89
CA GLU A 6 15.62 1.28 -0.61
C GLU A 6 14.47 1.05 0.38
N TYR A 7 14.75 1.33 1.65
CA TYR A 7 13.74 1.44 2.68
C TYR A 7 13.12 2.83 2.64
N HIS A 8 11.79 2.90 2.74
CA HIS A 8 11.01 4.13 2.83
C HIS A 8 10.38 4.24 4.21
N LEU A 9 10.26 5.46 4.72
CA LEU A 9 9.49 5.76 5.93
C LEU A 9 8.04 6.06 5.57
N CYS A 10 7.09 5.34 6.16
CA CYS A 10 5.68 5.66 6.02
C CYS A 10 5.32 6.87 6.88
N LEU A 11 4.69 7.88 6.28
CA LEU A 11 4.29 9.10 6.99
C LEU A 11 3.03 8.93 7.85
N ASP A 12 2.24 7.86 7.63
CA ASP A 12 1.00 7.61 8.38
C ASP A 12 1.24 6.77 9.64
N CYS A 13 2.16 5.82 9.58
CA CYS A 13 2.43 4.89 10.69
C CYS A 13 3.86 4.91 11.20
N GLU A 14 4.72 5.78 10.66
CA GLU A 14 6.11 6.02 11.07
C GLU A 14 7.00 4.76 11.01
N LYS A 15 6.59 3.76 10.23
CA LYS A 15 7.33 2.51 10.05
C LYS A 15 8.12 2.51 8.76
N GLU A 16 9.32 1.96 8.83
CA GLU A 16 10.15 1.69 7.66
C GLU A 16 9.65 0.46 6.92
N PHE A 17 9.65 0.52 5.59
CA PHE A 17 9.19 -0.57 4.74
C PHE A 17 9.90 -0.57 3.39
N LYS A 18 9.90 -1.74 2.72
CA LYS A 18 10.29 -1.85 1.31
C LYS A 18 9.07 -1.68 0.43
N ASN A 19 9.12 -0.78 -0.55
CA ASN A 19 8.00 -0.54 -1.46
C ASN A 19 8.00 -1.50 -2.66
N GLU A 20 7.89 -2.81 -2.39
CA GLU A 20 7.90 -3.84 -3.45
C GLU A 20 6.74 -3.70 -4.44
N LEU A 21 5.62 -3.13 -3.98
CA LEU A 21 4.42 -2.92 -4.78
C LEU A 21 4.44 -1.62 -5.60
N ASN A 22 5.43 -0.74 -5.40
CA ASN A 22 5.49 0.60 -5.99
C ASN A 22 4.18 1.40 -5.81
N LEU A 23 3.55 1.28 -4.64
CA LEU A 23 2.33 2.01 -4.29
C LEU A 23 2.66 3.18 -3.36
N ALA A 24 1.80 4.20 -3.38
CA ALA A 24 1.89 5.35 -2.47
C ALA A 24 1.35 5.03 -1.06
N ILE A 25 1.54 3.80 -0.58
CA ILE A 25 1.07 3.33 0.72
C ILE A 25 1.98 2.21 1.19
N CYS A 26 2.28 2.18 2.50
CA CYS A 26 3.08 1.09 3.05
C CYS A 26 2.24 -0.21 3.19
N PRO A 27 2.87 -1.39 3.28
CA PRO A 27 2.16 -2.66 3.42
C PRO A 27 1.18 -2.72 4.60
N GLU A 28 1.55 -2.17 5.75
CA GLU A 28 0.66 -2.17 6.93
C GLU A 28 -0.57 -1.25 6.75
N CYS A 29 -0.36 -0.07 6.17
CA CYS A 29 -1.47 0.84 5.86
C CYS A 29 -2.34 0.30 4.72
N LEU A 30 -1.75 -0.46 3.78
CA LEU A 30 -2.48 -1.15 2.72
C LEU A 30 -3.42 -2.22 3.27
N GLU A 31 -3.03 -2.93 4.32
CA GLU A 31 -3.90 -3.91 4.99
C GLU A 31 -5.13 -3.21 5.61
N LYS A 32 -4.92 -2.08 6.29
CA LYS A 32 -6.01 -1.26 6.82
C LYS A 32 -6.90 -0.72 5.69
N ALA A 33 -6.30 -0.27 4.59
CA ALA A 33 -7.02 0.21 3.41
C ALA A 33 -7.84 -0.92 2.76
N ARG A 34 -7.32 -2.14 2.70
CA ARG A 34 -8.04 -3.32 2.20
C ARG A 34 -9.30 -3.59 3.03
N HIS A 35 -9.19 -3.57 4.36
CA HIS A 35 -10.36 -3.75 5.23
C HIS A 35 -11.41 -2.65 5.00
N LYS A 36 -10.98 -1.38 4.93
CA LYS A 36 -11.88 -0.26 4.59
C LYS A 36 -12.55 -0.44 3.22
N PHE A 37 -11.78 -0.88 2.23
CA PHE A 37 -12.27 -1.11 0.87
C PHE A 37 -13.34 -2.21 0.80
N GLN A 38 -13.19 -3.28 1.58
CA GLN A 38 -14.21 -4.33 1.72
C GLN A 38 -15.54 -3.81 2.28
N HIS A 39 -15.50 -2.71 3.04
CA HIS A 39 -16.69 -2.00 3.54
C HIS A 39 -17.14 -0.84 2.62
N GLY A 40 -16.60 -0.75 1.39
CA GLY A 40 -16.97 0.28 0.42
C GLY A 40 -16.30 1.64 0.64
N ILE A 41 -15.31 1.73 1.53
CA ILE A 41 -14.57 2.97 1.81
C ILE A 41 -13.29 2.99 0.96
N LEU A 42 -13.20 3.94 0.04
CA LEU A 42 -12.05 4.09 -0.85
C LEU A 42 -10.86 4.76 -0.14
N SER A 43 -9.65 4.43 -0.61
CA SER A 43 -8.43 5.15 -0.28
C SER A 43 -8.40 6.51 -0.99
N GLU A 44 -7.68 7.47 -0.40
CA GLU A 44 -7.40 8.77 -1.00
C GLU A 44 -6.52 8.65 -2.27
N TYR A 45 -5.75 7.56 -2.37
CA TYR A 45 -4.87 7.30 -3.50
C TYR A 45 -5.58 6.39 -4.53
N GLU A 46 -5.81 6.89 -5.74
CA GLU A 46 -6.46 6.09 -6.79
C GLU A 46 -5.63 4.87 -7.21
N THR A 47 -4.30 4.96 -7.15
CA THR A 47 -3.40 3.82 -7.41
C THR A 47 -3.64 2.67 -6.43
N VAL A 48 -3.95 2.99 -5.17
CA VAL A 48 -4.31 2.00 -4.14
C VAL A 48 -5.69 1.41 -4.43
N ASN A 49 -6.67 2.23 -4.81
CA ASN A 49 -8.00 1.74 -5.19
C ASN A 49 -7.94 0.79 -6.40
N MET A 50 -7.18 1.15 -7.43
CA MET A 50 -6.98 0.31 -8.62
C MET A 50 -6.34 -1.04 -8.24
N TYR A 51 -5.30 -1.02 -7.40
CA TYR A 51 -4.66 -2.23 -6.91
C TYR A 51 -5.66 -3.11 -6.13
N LEU A 52 -6.42 -2.54 -5.20
CA LEU A 52 -7.40 -3.28 -4.41
C LEU A 52 -8.53 -3.88 -5.26
N ARG A 53 -8.95 -3.18 -6.34
CA ARG A 53 -9.91 -3.73 -7.32
C ARG A 53 -9.34 -4.93 -8.07
N ASP A 54 -8.09 -4.87 -8.54
CA ASP A 54 -7.43 -5.99 -9.23
C ASP A 54 -7.37 -7.26 -8.35
N GLN A 55 -7.17 -7.07 -7.04
CA GLN A 55 -7.08 -8.17 -6.07
C GLN A 55 -8.42 -8.88 -5.81
N ILE A 56 -9.56 -8.28 -6.15
CA ILE A 56 -10.91 -8.88 -5.98
C ILE A 56 -11.33 -9.68 -7.22
N VAL A 57 -10.78 -9.33 -8.39
CA VAL A 57 -11.12 -9.96 -9.68
C VAL A 57 -10.33 -11.26 -9.91
N LYS A 58 -9.31 -11.54 -9.08
CA LYS A 58 -8.55 -12.80 -9.07
C LYS A 58 -9.20 -13.83 -8.13
#